data_AF-A0A4V0Z835-F1
#
_entry.id   AF-A0A4V0Z835-F1
#
_cell.length_a   1.000
_cell.length_b   1.000
_cell.length_c   1.000
_cell.angle_alpha   90.00
_cell.angle_beta   90.00
_cell.angle_gamma   90.00
#
_symmetry.space_group_name_H-M   'P 1'
#
loop_
_entity.id
_entity.type
_entity.pdbx_description
1 polymer ?
#
loop_
_entity_poly.entity_id
_entity_poly.type
_entity_poly.pdbx_seq_one_letter_code
_entity_poly.pdbx_strand_id
1 'polypeptide(L)'
;MNKQEFDERVEKFVTVLRDLYLDEEEREGTEIPKIELNEDDLTDDFTAMIMAVHLLYIGITGDDTDLIGFTHIANRLVFQWLLENGDKEKGES
;
A
#
# COMPACT_ATOMS: atom_id res chain seq x y z
N MET A 1 13.02 11.22 -8.09
CA MET A 1 11.90 12.18 -7.93
C MET A 1 12.19 13.32 -6.94
N ASN A 2 11.52 14.49 -7.03
CA ASN A 2 11.60 15.55 -6.00
C ASN A 2 10.57 15.33 -4.86
N LYS A 3 10.70 16.05 -3.73
CA LYS A 3 9.82 15.82 -2.56
C LYS A 3 8.33 16.03 -2.87
N GLN A 4 7.98 17.09 -3.57
CA GLN A 4 6.57 17.37 -3.90
C GLN A 4 6.00 16.27 -4.79
N GLU A 5 6.73 15.87 -5.82
CA GLU A 5 6.33 14.78 -6.71
C GLU A 5 6.17 13.46 -5.94
N PHE A 6 7.03 13.19 -4.96
CA PHE A 6 6.95 12.02 -4.08
C PHE A 6 5.70 12.05 -3.21
N ASP A 7 5.43 13.18 -2.55
CA ASP A 7 4.25 13.34 -1.70
C ASP A 7 2.95 13.17 -2.53
N GLU A 8 2.89 13.75 -3.73
CA GLU A 8 1.79 13.54 -4.69
C GLU A 8 1.67 12.06 -5.12
N ARG A 9 2.78 11.33 -5.19
CA ARG A 9 2.79 9.89 -5.50
C ARG A 9 2.15 9.08 -4.39
N VAL A 10 2.49 9.38 -3.14
CA VAL A 10 1.90 8.74 -1.95
C VAL A 10 0.39 8.98 -1.90
N GLU A 11 -0.03 10.23 -2.12
CA GLU A 11 -1.45 10.62 -2.16
C GLU A 11 -2.23 9.84 -3.23
N LYS A 12 -1.67 9.70 -4.44
CA LYS A 12 -2.31 8.91 -5.49
C LYS A 12 -2.49 7.45 -5.08
N PHE A 13 -1.47 6.82 -4.51
CA PHE A 13 -1.57 5.43 -4.07
C PHE A 13 -2.58 5.25 -2.94
N VAL A 14 -2.59 6.12 -1.93
CA VAL A 14 -3.52 5.99 -0.80
C VAL A 14 -4.96 6.18 -1.26
N THR A 15 -5.23 7.13 -2.16
CA THR A 15 -6.59 7.35 -2.68
C THR A 15 -7.08 6.15 -3.47
N VAL A 16 -6.28 5.61 -4.39
CA VAL A 16 -6.67 4.43 -5.18
C VAL A 16 -6.90 3.20 -4.29
N LEU A 17 -6.07 3.01 -3.25
CA LEU A 17 -6.28 1.91 -2.30
C LEU A 17 -7.52 2.11 -1.43
N ARG A 18 -7.81 3.35 -1.01
CA ARG A 18 -9.01 3.71 -0.23
C ARG A 18 -10.28 3.45 -1.02
N ASP A 19 -10.31 3.81 -2.29
CA ASP A 19 -11.48 3.69 -3.17
C ASP A 19 -11.98 2.25 -3.33
N LEU A 20 -11.11 1.26 -3.12
CA LEU A 20 -11.51 -0.15 -3.11
C LEU A 20 -12.52 -0.49 -2.00
N TYR A 21 -12.63 0.36 -0.97
CA TYR A 21 -13.58 0.22 0.13
C TYR A 21 -14.83 1.09 0.00
N LEU A 22 -14.94 1.88 -1.07
CA LEU A 22 -16.03 2.83 -1.31
C LEU A 22 -16.94 2.40 -2.44
N ASP A 23 -18.19 2.84 -2.37
CA ASP A 23 -19.15 2.74 -3.48
C ASP A 23 -18.65 3.58 -4.67
N GLU A 24 -19.00 3.18 -5.90
CA GLU A 24 -18.48 3.80 -7.13
C GLU A 24 -18.71 5.32 -7.19
N GLU A 25 -19.81 5.79 -6.61
CA GLU A 25 -20.20 7.20 -6.56
C GLU A 25 -19.31 8.03 -5.61
N GLU A 26 -18.60 7.38 -4.69
CA GLU A 26 -17.76 8.01 -3.65
C GLU A 26 -16.25 7.91 -3.96
N ARG A 27 -15.88 7.24 -5.06
CA ARG A 27 -14.48 7.04 -5.46
C ARG A 27 -13.89 8.31 -6.05
N GLU A 28 -12.68 8.68 -5.62
CA GLU A 28 -11.96 9.87 -6.13
C GLU A 28 -10.95 9.50 -7.25
N GLY A 29 -10.51 8.26 -7.26
CA GLY A 29 -9.45 7.70 -8.09
C GLY A 29 -9.80 7.57 -9.57
N THR A 30 -11.08 7.67 -9.93
CA THR A 30 -11.51 7.76 -11.33
C THR A 30 -10.96 8.99 -12.04
N GLU A 31 -10.55 10.03 -11.29
CA GLU A 31 -9.95 11.26 -11.82
C GLU A 31 -8.43 11.30 -11.68
N ILE A 32 -7.79 10.29 -11.09
CA ILE A 32 -6.34 10.28 -10.86
C ILE A 32 -5.59 9.99 -12.16
N PRO A 33 -4.64 10.87 -12.59
CA PRO A 33 -3.89 10.66 -13.81
C PRO A 33 -2.91 9.48 -13.70
N LYS A 34 -2.67 8.82 -14.83
CA LYS A 34 -1.75 7.69 -14.96
C LYS A 34 -0.36 8.04 -14.41
N ILE A 35 0.21 7.08 -13.69
CA ILE A 35 1.61 7.03 -13.28
C ILE A 35 2.40 6.29 -14.37
N GLU A 36 3.41 6.94 -14.97
CA GLU A 36 4.37 6.24 -15.84
C GLU A 36 5.39 5.47 -14.98
N LEU A 37 5.63 4.22 -15.37
CA LEU A 37 6.63 3.35 -14.76
C LEU A 37 7.96 3.54 -15.48
N ASN A 38 8.89 4.23 -14.82
CA ASN A 38 10.26 4.43 -15.30
C ASN A 38 11.21 3.70 -14.36
N GLU A 39 12.21 2.98 -14.90
CA GLU A 39 13.17 2.22 -14.09
C GLU A 39 13.89 3.09 -13.05
N ASP A 40 14.17 4.35 -13.40
CA ASP A 40 14.87 5.31 -12.54
C ASP A 40 14.07 5.71 -11.28
N ASP A 41 12.74 5.61 -11.31
CA ASP A 41 11.85 6.02 -10.22
C ASP A 41 11.23 4.84 -9.44
N LEU A 42 11.53 3.58 -9.80
CA LEU A 42 10.89 2.40 -9.19
C LEU A 42 11.08 2.34 -7.67
N THR A 43 12.27 2.70 -7.18
CA THR A 43 12.53 2.71 -5.73
C THR A 43 11.64 3.71 -5.01
N ASP A 44 11.48 4.90 -5.59
CA ASP A 44 10.63 5.94 -5.03
C ASP A 44 9.16 5.50 -5.08
N ASP A 45 8.73 4.85 -6.16
CA ASP A 45 7.37 4.31 -6.31
C ASP A 45 7.03 3.25 -5.26
N PHE A 46 7.90 2.25 -5.06
CA PHE A 46 7.68 1.24 -4.04
C PHE A 46 7.70 1.84 -2.63
N THR A 47 8.56 2.83 -2.39
CA THR A 47 8.58 3.56 -1.11
C THR A 47 7.26 4.30 -0.89
N ALA A 48 6.76 5.00 -1.91
CA ALA A 48 5.49 5.69 -1.85
C ALA A 48 4.30 4.74 -1.63
N MET A 49 4.31 3.56 -2.26
CA MET A 49 3.31 2.51 -2.02
C MET A 49 3.32 2.02 -0.57
N ILE A 50 4.50 1.76 0.01
CA ILE A 50 4.61 1.30 1.41
C ILE A 50 4.06 2.36 2.36
N MET A 51 4.39 3.64 2.13
CA MET A 51 3.87 4.76 2.92
C MET A 51 2.35 4.93 2.75
N ALA A 52 1.84 4.76 1.53
CA ALA A 52 0.40 4.82 1.27
C ALA A 52 -0.39 3.73 2.02
N VAL A 53 0.13 2.50 2.06
CA VAL A 53 -0.51 1.42 2.84
C VAL A 53 -0.46 1.72 4.33
N HIS A 54 0.64 2.30 4.85
CA HIS A 54 0.69 2.76 6.24
C HIS A 54 -0.36 3.82 6.54
N LEU A 55 -0.46 4.86 5.71
CA LEU A 55 -1.47 5.93 5.85
C LEU A 55 -2.90 5.38 5.81
N LEU A 56 -3.16 4.44 4.91
CA LEU A 56 -4.45 3.77 4.84
C LEU A 56 -4.73 2.96 6.12
N TYR A 57 -3.75 2.19 6.60
CA TYR A 57 -3.88 1.38 7.80
C TYR A 57 -4.24 2.23 9.01
N ILE A 58 -3.49 3.30 9.30
CA ILE A 58 -3.78 4.19 10.44
C ILE A 58 -5.10 4.94 10.24
N GLY A 59 -5.44 5.32 9.00
CA GLY A 59 -6.70 5.99 8.67
C GLY A 59 -7.93 5.12 8.91
N ILE A 60 -7.86 3.83 8.61
CA ILE A 60 -8.96 2.88 8.83
C ILE A 60 -9.04 2.42 10.29
N THR A 61 -7.91 2.09 10.90
CA THR A 61 -7.88 1.42 12.22
C THR A 61 -7.86 2.39 13.39
N GLY A 62 -7.42 3.64 13.18
CA GLY A 62 -7.16 4.59 14.25
C GLY A 62 -5.92 4.28 15.11
N ASP A 63 -5.09 3.32 14.69
CA ASP A 63 -3.79 2.99 15.31
C ASP A 63 -2.81 4.18 15.18
N ASP A 64 -1.98 4.43 16.19
CA ASP A 64 -0.99 5.51 16.25
C ASP A 64 0.44 5.06 15.91
N THR A 65 0.58 3.83 15.43
CA THR A 65 1.83 3.22 14.96
C THR A 65 2.53 4.09 13.90
N ASP A 66 3.83 4.34 14.11
CA ASP A 66 4.69 4.96 13.11
C ASP A 66 5.06 4.00 11.96
N LEU A 67 5.72 4.51 10.93
CA LEU A 67 6.07 3.72 9.75
C LEU A 67 6.96 2.51 10.08
N ILE A 68 7.84 2.63 11.08
CA ILE A 68 8.74 1.53 11.48
C ILE A 68 7.94 0.44 12.20
N GLY A 69 7.07 0.82 13.14
CA GLY A 69 6.13 -0.09 13.79
C GLY A 69 5.22 -0.79 12.78
N PHE A 70 4.77 -0.05 11.75
CA PHE A 70 3.94 -0.61 10.70
C PHE A 70 4.65 -1.72 9.92
N THR A 71 5.97 -1.62 9.69
CA THR A 71 6.70 -2.72 9.01
C THR A 71 6.63 -4.04 9.78
N HIS A 72 6.61 -4.01 11.12
CA HIS A 72 6.44 -5.21 11.92
C HIS A 72 5.03 -5.78 11.79
N ILE A 73 4.01 -4.92 11.75
CA ILE A 73 2.62 -5.32 11.52
C ILE A 73 2.49 -5.96 10.13
N ALA A 74 3.00 -5.30 9.08
CA ALA A 74 2.97 -5.79 7.72
C ALA A 74 3.64 -7.18 7.61
N ASN A 75 4.84 -7.33 8.17
CA ASN A 75 5.53 -8.63 8.22
C ASN A 75 4.68 -9.69 8.93
N ARG A 76 4.13 -9.37 10.11
CA ARG A 76 3.28 -10.30 10.87
C ARG A 76 2.09 -10.79 10.05
N LEU A 77 1.38 -9.88 9.37
CA LEU A 77 0.21 -10.22 8.55
C LEU A 77 0.60 -11.15 7.39
N VAL A 78 1.71 -10.86 6.71
CA VAL A 78 2.23 -11.71 5.62
C VAL A 78 2.63 -13.09 6.15
N PHE A 79 3.37 -13.16 7.25
CA PHE A 79 3.76 -14.43 7.87
C PHE A 79 2.55 -15.27 8.31
N GLN A 80 1.53 -14.65 8.91
CA GLN A 80 0.29 -15.33 9.29
C GLN A 80 -0.39 -15.94 8.07
N TRP A 81 -0.53 -15.16 6.99
CA TRP A 81 -1.12 -15.66 5.75
C TRP A 81 -0.30 -16.80 5.13
N LEU A 82 1.02 -16.69 5.11
CA LEU A 82 1.93 -17.72 4.60
C LEU A 82 1.91 -18.99 5.46
N LEU A 83 1.71 -18.91 6.77
CA LEU A 83 1.57 -20.10 7.61
C LEU A 83 0.23 -20.80 7.37
N GLU A 84 -0.85 -20.04 7.22
CA GLU A 84 -2.20 -20.59 6.98
C GLU A 84 -2.36 -21.17 5.56
N ASN A 85 -1.60 -20.67 4.58
CA ASN A 85 -1.76 -21.03 3.17
C ASN A 85 -0.53 -21.67 2.53
N GLY A 86 0.67 -21.50 3.09
CA GLY A 86 1.93 -22.01 2.54
C GLY A 86 2.15 -23.52 2.74
N ASP A 87 1.46 -24.15 3.69
CA ASP A 87 1.42 -25.63 3.79
C ASP A 87 0.55 -26.27 2.72
N LYS A 88 -0.28 -25.51 1.99
CA LYS A 88 -1.11 -26.04 0.88
C LYS A 88 -0.31 -26.23 -0.42
N GLU A 89 0.83 -25.58 -0.58
CA GLU A 89 1.68 -25.72 -1.78
C GLU A 89 2.75 -26.80 -1.65
N LYS A 90 2.99 -27.35 -0.45
CA LYS A 90 3.98 -28.43 -0.21
C LYS A 90 3.37 -29.83 -0.14
N GLY A 91 2.10 -29.96 -0.53
CA GLY A 91 1.33 -31.20 -0.53
C GLY A 91 1.43 -32.04 -1.82
N GLU A 92 2.45 -31.83 -2.65
CA GLU A 92 2.85 -32.78 -3.69
C GLU A 92 4.32 -33.17 -3.42
N SER A 93 4.50 -34.34 -2.80
CA SER A 93 5.79 -35.03 -2.64
C SER A 93 5.59 -36.50 -2.98
#